data_AF-U3P5P4-F1
#
_entry.id   AF-U3P5P4-F1
#
_cell.length_a   1.000
_cell.length_b   1.000
_cell.length_c   1.000
_cell.angle_alpha   90.00
_cell.angle_beta   90.00
_cell.angle_gamma   90.00
#
_symmetry.space_group_name_H-M   'P 1'
#
loop_
_entity.id
_entity.type
_entity.pdbx_description
1 polymer ?
#
loop_
_entity_poly.entity_id
_entity_poly.type
_entity_poly.pdbx_seq_one_letter_code
_entity_poly.pdbx_strand_id
1 'polypeptide(L)' 'MKQADVEDGKRSGLTDDERRQLREANKRIRVLEQENEVLRGAAAYLSQANLPGNSLPARP' A
#
# COMPACT_ATOMS: atom_id res chain seq x y z
N MET A 1 -20.54 -11.14 31.34
CA MET A 1 -21.14 -9.79 31.23
C MET A 1 -20.25 -8.74 30.57
N LYS A 2 -18.90 -8.86 30.53
CA LYS A 2 -18.06 -7.76 30.00
C LYS A 2 -17.95 -7.68 28.46
N GLN A 3 -18.20 -8.75 27.71
CA GLN A 3 -18.08 -8.77 26.24
C GLN A 3 -19.29 -8.13 25.53
N ALA A 4 -20.51 -8.40 26.00
CA ALA A 4 -21.74 -7.88 25.39
C ALA A 4 -21.79 -6.33 25.34
N ASP A 5 -21.27 -5.63 26.35
CA ASP A 5 -21.23 -4.15 26.34
C ASP A 5 -20.26 -3.56 25.30
N VAL A 6 -19.30 -4.36 24.79
CA VAL A 6 -18.39 -3.96 23.72
C VAL A 6 -19.07 -4.15 22.36
N GLU A 7 -19.91 -5.18 22.22
CA GLU A 7 -20.75 -5.40 21.04
C GLU A 7 -21.89 -4.37 20.94
N ASP A 8 -22.44 -3.91 22.08
CA ASP A 8 -23.51 -2.90 22.18
C ASP A 8 -23.00 -1.45 22.10
N GLY A 9 -21.73 -1.22 21.72
CA GLY A 9 -21.16 0.12 21.49
C GLY A 9 -21.00 1.00 22.74
N LYS A 10 -21.19 0.46 23.96
CA LYS A 10 -21.15 1.22 25.22
C LYS A 10 -19.78 1.37 25.85
N ARG A 11 -18.74 0.70 25.32
CA ARG A 11 -17.34 0.94 25.70
C ARG A 11 -16.50 1.27 24.48
N SER A 12 -15.51 2.14 24.67
CA SER A 12 -14.57 2.67 23.67
C SER A 12 -13.64 1.60 23.07
N GLY A 13 -14.18 0.49 22.60
CA GLY A 13 -13.48 -0.60 21.95
C GLY A 13 -14.14 -0.90 20.61
N LEU A 14 -13.31 -1.17 19.62
CA LEU A 14 -13.76 -1.62 18.30
C LEU A 14 -14.49 -2.96 18.43
N THR A 15 -15.66 -3.09 17.81
CA THR A 15 -16.44 -4.33 17.75
C THR A 15 -15.66 -5.42 17.02
N ASP A 16 -16.02 -6.70 17.23
CA ASP A 16 -15.29 -7.81 16.60
C ASP A 16 -15.41 -7.82 15.07
N ASP A 17 -16.54 -7.33 14.53
CA ASP A 17 -16.74 -7.16 13.10
C ASP A 17 -15.82 -6.08 12.52
N GLU A 18 -15.72 -4.92 13.17
CA GLU A 18 -14.79 -3.86 12.77
C GLU A 18 -13.33 -4.34 12.87
N ARG A 19 -12.98 -5.15 13.88
CA ARG A 19 -11.64 -5.75 14.00
C ARG A 19 -11.35 -6.72 12.85
N ARG A 20 -12.34 -7.50 12.43
CA ARG A 20 -12.21 -8.40 11.27
C ARG A 20 -11.99 -7.60 10.00
N GLN A 21 -12.79 -6.56 9.77
CA GLN A 21 -12.68 -5.69 8.60
C GLN A 21 -11.32 -4.99 8.56
N LEU A 22 -10.82 -4.45 9.68
CA LEU A 22 -9.49 -3.84 9.74
C LEU A 22 -8.38 -4.82 9.39
N ARG A 23 -8.44 -6.07 9.90
CA ARG A 23 -7.43 -7.08 9.57
C ARG A 23 -7.45 -7.42 8.08
N GLU A 24 -8.62 -7.52 7.48
CA GLU A 24 -8.76 -7.79 6.05
C GLU A 24 -8.29 -6.62 5.18
N ALA A 25 -8.67 -5.39 5.54
CA ALA A 25 -8.21 -4.18 4.90
C ALA A 25 -6.67 -4.05 4.94
N ASN A 26 -6.06 -4.27 6.11
CA ASN A 26 -4.61 -4.22 6.27
C ASN A 26 -3.88 -5.28 5.43
N LYS A 27 -4.45 -6.49 5.29
CA LYS A 27 -3.90 -7.51 4.38
C LYS A 27 -3.92 -7.04 2.93
N ARG A 28 -5.03 -6.44 2.49
CA ARG A 28 -5.19 -5.94 1.13
C ARG A 28 -4.25 -4.77 0.85
N ILE A 29 -4.09 -3.85 1.80
CA ILE A 29 -3.15 -2.73 1.70
C ILE A 29 -1.72 -3.24 1.48
N ARG A 30 -1.27 -4.22 2.29
CA ARG A 30 0.09 -4.76 2.16
C ARG A 30 0.37 -5.36 0.79
N VAL A 31 -0.61 -6.08 0.21
CA VAL A 31 -0.47 -6.63 -1.14
C VAL A 31 -0.39 -5.52 -2.18
N LEU A 32 -1.27 -4.52 -2.08
CA LEU A 32 -1.28 -3.38 -2.99
C LEU A 32 0.01 -2.56 -2.91
N GLU A 33 0.59 -2.40 -1.73
CA GLU A 33 1.88 -1.73 -1.56
C GLU A 33 3.00 -2.46 -2.30
N GLN A 34 3.05 -3.80 -2.19
CA GLN A 34 4.03 -4.62 -2.90
C GLN A 34 3.84 -4.54 -4.42
N GLU A 35 2.60 -4.62 -4.90
CA GLU A 35 2.29 -4.45 -6.32
C GLU A 35 2.68 -3.06 -6.82
N ASN A 36 2.43 -2.01 -6.01
CA ASN A 36 2.80 -0.64 -6.36
C ASN A 36 4.32 -0.47 -6.44
N GLU A 37 5.08 -1.11 -5.56
CA GLU A 37 6.55 -1.08 -5.59
C GLU A 37 7.08 -1.72 -6.89
N VAL A 38 6.55 -2.87 -7.29
CA VAL A 38 6.90 -3.52 -8.56
C VAL A 38 6.56 -2.62 -9.75
N LEU A 39 5.36 -2.02 -9.74
CA LEU A 39 4.93 -1.11 -10.80
C LEU A 39 5.81 0.13 -10.90
N ARG A 40 6.21 0.73 -9.77
CA ARG A 40 7.15 1.86 -9.75
C ARG A 40 8.50 1.45 -10.32
N GLY A 41 9.01 0.28 -9.97
CA GLY A 41 10.25 -0.27 -10.53
C GLY A 41 10.18 -0.43 -12.05
N ALA A 42 9.09 -1.01 -12.56
CA ALA A 42 8.87 -1.17 -13.99
C ALA A 42 8.79 0.18 -14.72
N ALA A 43 8.07 1.16 -14.16
CA ALA A 43 7.94 2.50 -14.73
C ALA A 43 9.29 3.23 -14.77
N ALA A 44 10.10 3.12 -13.72
CA ALA A 44 11.44 3.72 -13.70
C ALA A 44 12.37 3.08 -14.75
N TYR A 45 12.32 1.75 -14.87
CA TYR A 45 13.10 1.03 -15.88
C TYR A 45 12.70 1.43 -17.31
N LEU A 46 11.39 1.49 -17.59
CA LEU A 46 10.87 1.90 -18.89
C LEU A 46 11.20 3.37 -19.21
N SER A 47 11.10 4.26 -18.22
CA SER A 47 11.49 5.66 -18.36
C SER A 47 12.96 5.79 -18.74
N GLN A 48 13.85 5.02 -18.10
CA GLN A 48 15.28 5.00 -18.43
C GLN A 48 15.58 4.44 -19.82
N ALA A 49 14.89 3.37 -20.22
CA ALA A 49 15.05 2.77 -21.56
C ALA A 49 14.62 3.71 -22.70
N ASN A 50 13.76 4.69 -22.40
CA ASN A 50 13.25 5.66 -23.36
C ASN A 50 13.94 7.03 -23.28
N LEU A 51 14.96 7.21 -22.43
CA LEU A 51 15.77 8.43 -22.44
C LEU A 51 16.73 8.38 -23.64
N PRO A 52 16.70 9.36 -24.56
CA PRO A 52 17.72 9.48 -25.59
C PRO A 52 19.06 9.65 -24.88
N GLY A 53 19.96 8.70 -25.09
CA GLY A 53 21.24 8.61 -24.40
C GLY A 53 21.92 9.97 -24.35
N ASN A 54 22.20 10.42 -23.13
CA ASN A 54 23.25 11.36 -22.76
C ASN A 54 23.88 12.04 -23.98
N SER A 55 23.44 13.26 -24.32
CA SER A 55 24.11 14.11 -25.30
C SER A 55 25.55 14.33 -24.84
N LEU A 56 26.45 13.45 -25.31
CA LEU A 56 27.89 13.52 -25.07
C LEU A 56 28.35 14.91 -25.50
N PRO A 57 29.17 15.61 -24.70
CA PRO A 57 29.64 16.92 -25.10
C PRO A 57 30.46 16.79 -26.39
N ALA A 58 30.18 17.69 -27.34
CA ALA A 58 30.98 17.84 -28.55
C ALA A 58 32.45 18.02 -28.13
N ARG A 59 33.32 17.10 -28.58
CA ARG A 59 34.76 17.19 -28.37
C ARG A 59 35.34 18.28 -29.29
N PRO A 60 36.02 19.31 -28.76
CA PRO A 60 37.13 19.95 -29.47
C PRO A 60 38.41 19.13 -29.36
#